data_AF-A0A7X8F0A6-F1
#
_entry.id   AF-A0A7X8F0A6-F1
#
_cell.length_a   1.000
_cell.length_b   1.000
_cell.length_c   1.000
_cell.angle_alpha   90.00
_cell.angle_beta   90.00
_cell.angle_gamma   90.00
#
_symmetry.space_group_name_H-M   'P 1'
#
loop_
_entity.id
_entity.type
_entity.pdbx_description
1 polymer ?
#
loop_
_entity_poly.entity_id
_entity_poly.type
_entity_poly.pdbx_seq_one_letter_code
_entity_poly.pdbx_strand_id
1 'polypeptide(L)'
;MLTDVGGPEAERILQQLRNENLSQKEQEELVARLAGQVQTVIAEARAYRMRVVEEAKANAEYLMALLPEYRKRPELILQQIYQNAVQEVLGNAEEKIMIQPSEDGQRREIRVLINRDPQAKRRSAEQQGTSSR
;
A
#
# COMPACT_ATOMS: atom_id res chain seq x y z
N MET A 1 -9.03 0.12 20.77
CA MET A 1 -10.51 0.28 20.89
C MET A 1 -11.16 -0.87 20.14
N LEU A 2 -12.46 -1.20 20.32
CA LEU A 2 -13.08 -2.41 19.75
C LEU A 2 -12.92 -2.56 18.21
N THR A 3 -12.63 -1.48 17.51
CA THR A 3 -12.23 -1.43 16.09
C THR A 3 -11.03 -2.31 15.75
N ASP A 4 -10.10 -2.53 16.70
CA ASP A 4 -8.86 -3.28 16.47
C ASP A 4 -9.08 -4.80 16.45
N VAL A 5 -10.20 -5.29 17.02
CA VAL A 5 -10.45 -6.73 17.21
C VAL A 5 -11.53 -7.26 16.26
N GLY A 6 -12.48 -6.42 15.82
CA GLY A 6 -13.61 -6.83 14.99
C GLY A 6 -13.81 -6.03 13.69
N GLY A 7 -13.00 -5.00 13.43
CA GLY A 7 -13.17 -4.15 12.25
C GLY A 7 -14.33 -3.14 12.37
N PRO A 8 -14.57 -2.32 11.32
CA PRO A 8 -15.52 -1.20 11.37
C PRO A 8 -17.00 -1.62 11.46
N GLU A 9 -17.31 -2.85 11.07
CA GLU A 9 -18.67 -3.41 11.11
C GLU A 9 -19.03 -4.02 12.48
N ALA A 10 -18.03 -4.46 13.26
CA ALA A 10 -18.25 -5.13 14.54
C ALA A 10 -19.00 -4.26 15.56
N GLU A 11 -18.71 -2.95 15.57
CA GLU A 11 -19.36 -2.01 16.48
C GLU A 11 -20.85 -1.84 16.14
N ARG A 12 -21.20 -1.86 14.84
CA ARG A 12 -22.60 -1.82 14.39
C ARG A 12 -23.36 -3.09 14.78
N ILE A 13 -22.74 -4.26 14.60
CA ILE A 13 -23.35 -5.54 14.96
C ILE A 13 -23.58 -5.62 16.47
N LEU A 14 -22.62 -5.17 17.28
CA LEU A 14 -22.76 -5.13 18.74
C LEU A 14 -23.85 -4.16 19.21
N GLN A 15 -23.99 -3.01 18.53
CA GLN A 15 -25.10 -2.08 18.79
C GLN A 15 -26.46 -2.71 18.45
N GLN A 16 -26.55 -3.45 17.35
CA GLN A 16 -27.76 -4.17 16.98
C GLN A 16 -28.11 -5.26 17.99
N LEU A 17 -27.13 -6.05 18.44
CA LEU A 17 -27.31 -7.08 19.47
C LEU A 17 -27.77 -6.51 20.82
N ARG A 18 -27.42 -5.25 21.13
CA ARG A 18 -27.85 -4.57 22.35
C ARG A 18 -29.31 -4.09 22.28
N ASN A 19 -29.88 -3.93 21.09
CA ASN A 19 -31.26 -3.49 20.91
C ASN A 19 -32.20 -4.71 20.97
N GLU A 20 -33.04 -4.80 22.00
CA GLU A 20 -33.78 -6.01 22.44
C GLU A 20 -34.90 -6.52 21.50
N ASN A 21 -35.03 -6.02 20.27
CA ASN A 21 -36.13 -6.37 19.35
C ASN A 21 -35.78 -7.46 18.32
N LEU A 22 -34.73 -8.24 18.55
CA LEU A 22 -34.27 -9.28 17.61
C LEU A 22 -34.83 -10.66 17.96
N SER A 23 -35.28 -11.40 16.96
CA SER A 23 -35.59 -12.83 17.09
C SER A 23 -34.32 -13.64 17.39
N GLN A 24 -34.46 -14.83 17.99
CA GLN A 24 -33.32 -15.72 18.29
C GLN A 24 -32.47 -16.01 17.04
N LYS A 25 -33.13 -16.25 15.90
CA LYS A 25 -32.44 -16.53 14.63
C LYS A 25 -31.58 -15.36 14.16
N GLU A 26 -32.06 -14.13 14.29
CA GLU A 26 -31.30 -12.94 13.92
C GLU A 26 -30.11 -12.70 14.86
N GLN A 27 -30.28 -12.99 16.15
CA GLN A 27 -29.17 -12.93 17.11
C GLN A 27 -28.07 -13.94 16.77
N GLU A 28 -28.44 -15.20 16.49
CA GLU A 28 -27.50 -16.25 16.09
C GLU A 28 -26.74 -15.88 14.81
N GLU A 29 -27.43 -15.31 13.82
CA GLU A 29 -26.83 -14.86 12.57
C GLU A 29 -25.83 -13.71 12.80
N LEU A 30 -26.21 -12.71 13.60
CA LEU A 30 -25.33 -11.58 13.92
C LEU A 30 -24.08 -12.02 14.68
N VAL A 31 -24.22 -12.93 15.65
CA VAL A 31 -23.08 -13.50 16.39
C VAL A 31 -22.15 -14.27 15.45
N ALA A 32 -22.69 -15.09 14.54
CA ALA A 32 -21.90 -15.81 13.56
C ALA A 32 -21.14 -14.87 12.60
N ARG A 33 -21.81 -13.81 12.13
CA ARG A 33 -21.18 -12.77 11.29
C ARG A 33 -20.04 -12.06 12.02
N LEU A 34 -20.27 -11.65 13.27
CA LEU A 34 -19.24 -11.00 14.10
C LEU A 34 -18.04 -11.93 14.33
N ALA A 35 -18.28 -13.20 14.66
CA ALA A 35 -17.22 -14.17 14.83
C ALA A 35 -16.40 -14.36 13.54
N GLY A 36 -17.07 -14.42 12.38
CA GLY A 36 -16.41 -14.46 11.07
C GLY A 36 -15.50 -13.25 10.81
N GLN A 37 -15.98 -12.04 11.10
CA GLN A 37 -15.19 -10.81 10.96
C GLN A 37 -13.95 -10.81 11.85
N VAL A 38 -14.09 -11.22 13.11
CA VAL A 38 -12.96 -11.36 14.04
C VAL A 38 -11.93 -12.35 13.50
N GLN A 39 -12.37 -13.49 12.95
CA GLN A 39 -11.45 -14.47 12.35
C GLN A 39 -10.70 -13.91 11.14
N THR A 40 -11.38 -13.14 10.28
CA THR A 40 -10.75 -12.46 9.14
C THR A 40 -9.66 -11.50 9.62
N VAL A 41 -9.96 -10.64 10.60
CA VAL A 41 -8.98 -9.68 11.17
C VAL A 41 -7.77 -10.42 11.74
N ILE A 42 -7.98 -11.52 12.47
CA ILE A 42 -6.89 -12.34 13.02
C ILE A 42 -6.05 -12.95 11.89
N ALA A 43 -6.69 -13.45 10.83
CA ALA A 43 -5.99 -14.03 9.68
C ALA A 43 -5.16 -12.99 8.93
N GLU A 44 -5.72 -11.80 8.69
CA GLU A 44 -5.02 -10.67 8.07
C GLU A 44 -3.83 -10.21 8.91
N ALA A 45 -4.01 -10.07 10.22
CA ALA A 45 -2.92 -9.72 11.14
C ALA A 45 -1.79 -10.76 11.14
N ARG A 46 -2.14 -12.06 11.11
CA ARG A 46 -1.16 -13.15 10.98
C ARG A 46 -0.43 -13.09 9.65
N ALA A 47 -1.14 -12.86 8.55
CA ALA A 47 -0.57 -12.74 7.21
C ALA A 47 0.37 -11.53 7.13
N TYR A 48 -0.04 -10.38 7.65
CA TYR A 48 0.79 -9.18 7.71
C TYR A 48 2.06 -9.43 8.52
N ARG A 49 1.95 -10.03 9.70
CA ARG A 49 3.11 -10.38 10.53
C ARG A 49 4.06 -11.32 9.79
N MET A 50 3.55 -12.36 9.13
CA MET A 50 4.37 -13.27 8.33
C MET A 50 5.08 -12.52 7.21
N ARG A 51 4.36 -11.68 6.45
CA ARG A 51 4.93 -10.87 5.38
C ARG A 51 6.08 -10.00 5.88
N VAL A 52 5.89 -9.28 6.99
CA VAL A 52 6.92 -8.40 7.57
C VAL A 52 8.16 -9.19 8.01
N VAL A 53 7.96 -10.35 8.65
CA VAL A 53 9.07 -11.19 9.11
C VAL A 53 9.85 -11.79 7.93
N GLU A 54 9.16 -12.33 6.94
CA GLU A 54 9.81 -12.92 5.76
C GLU A 54 10.50 -11.87 4.90
N GLU A 55 9.90 -10.68 4.74
CA GLU A 55 10.54 -9.54 4.06
C GLU A 55 11.81 -9.10 4.79
N ALA A 56 11.78 -9.01 6.14
CA ALA A 56 12.96 -8.67 6.93
C ALA A 56 14.07 -9.74 6.79
N LYS A 57 13.72 -11.03 6.78
CA LYS A 57 14.69 -12.12 6.55
C LYS A 57 15.31 -12.04 5.17
N ALA A 58 14.50 -11.91 4.12
CA ALA A 58 14.99 -11.80 2.75
C ALA A 58 15.93 -10.60 2.58
N ASN A 59 15.58 -9.46 3.16
CA ASN A 59 16.43 -8.27 3.16
C ASN A 59 17.75 -8.51 3.90
N ALA A 60 17.72 -9.19 5.04
CA ALA A 60 18.93 -9.53 5.78
C ALA A 60 19.84 -10.47 4.98
N GLU A 61 19.29 -11.52 4.36
CA GLU A 61 20.02 -12.45 3.50
C GLU A 61 20.67 -11.74 2.31
N TYR A 62 19.91 -10.87 1.64
CA TYR A 62 20.41 -10.03 0.55
C TYR A 62 21.59 -9.15 1.00
N LEU A 63 21.46 -8.46 2.13
CA LEU A 63 22.52 -7.60 2.66
C LEU A 63 23.76 -8.39 3.09
N MET A 64 23.58 -9.57 3.68
CA MET A 64 24.68 -10.47 4.03
C MET A 64 25.45 -10.95 2.80
N ALA A 65 24.73 -11.30 1.73
CA ALA A 65 25.34 -11.70 0.46
C ALA A 65 26.11 -10.54 -0.21
N LEU A 66 25.61 -9.31 -0.08
CA LEU A 66 26.22 -8.10 -0.67
C LEU A 66 27.41 -7.57 0.14
N LEU A 67 27.43 -7.79 1.46
CA LEU A 67 28.46 -7.30 2.39
C LEU A 67 29.92 -7.55 1.94
N PRO A 68 30.34 -8.74 1.47
CA PRO A 68 31.71 -8.96 1.02
C PRO A 68 32.10 -8.09 -0.18
N GLU A 69 31.18 -7.80 -1.09
CA GLU A 69 31.44 -6.93 -2.24
C GLU A 69 31.47 -5.46 -1.83
N TYR A 70 30.56 -5.06 -0.95
CA TYR A 70 30.55 -3.72 -0.35
C TYR A 70 31.87 -3.41 0.34
N ARG A 71 32.41 -4.35 1.13
CA ARG A 71 33.72 -4.19 1.80
C ARG A 71 34.88 -4.02 0.82
N LYS A 72 34.79 -4.59 -0.38
CA LYS A 72 35.83 -4.46 -1.42
C LYS A 72 35.72 -3.14 -2.19
N ARG A 73 34.50 -2.70 -2.50
CA ARG A 73 34.23 -1.56 -3.39
C ARG A 73 33.00 -0.76 -2.92
N PRO A 74 33.11 -0.01 -1.80
CA PRO A 74 31.94 0.62 -1.17
C PRO A 74 31.29 1.68 -2.07
N GLU A 75 32.10 2.51 -2.74
CA GLU A 75 31.60 3.60 -3.60
C GLU A 75 30.75 3.08 -4.77
N LEU A 76 31.22 2.01 -5.45
CA LEU A 76 30.51 1.44 -6.59
C LEU A 76 29.19 0.76 -6.17
N ILE A 77 29.20 0.05 -5.04
CA ILE A 77 28.00 -0.63 -4.53
C ILE A 77 26.96 0.39 -4.07
N LEU A 78 27.35 1.46 -3.37
CA LEU A 78 26.42 2.54 -3.00
C LEU A 78 25.84 3.24 -4.22
N GLN A 79 26.67 3.52 -5.22
CA GLN A 79 26.20 4.09 -6.48
C GLN A 79 25.18 3.16 -7.14
N GLN A 80 25.44 1.87 -7.21
CA GLN A 80 24.51 0.90 -7.79
C GLN A 80 23.19 0.81 -7.01
N ILE A 81 23.23 0.74 -5.67
CA ILE A 81 22.02 0.75 -4.84
C ILE A 81 21.18 2.00 -5.10
N TYR A 82 21.82 3.17 -5.15
CA TYR A 82 21.15 4.43 -5.42
C TYR A 82 20.51 4.45 -6.81
N GLN A 83 21.24 4.03 -7.85
CA GLN A 83 20.71 3.98 -9.21
C GLN A 83 19.53 3.01 -9.32
N ASN A 84 19.62 1.83 -8.69
CA ASN A 84 18.53 0.85 -8.67
C ASN A 84 17.29 1.41 -7.96
N ALA A 85 17.47 2.04 -6.80
CA ALA A 85 16.37 2.64 -6.04
C ALA A 85 15.70 3.77 -6.83
N VAL A 86 16.48 4.64 -7.46
CA VAL A 86 15.95 5.69 -8.35
C VAL A 86 15.22 5.07 -9.53
N GLN A 87 15.78 4.05 -10.18
CA GLN A 87 15.14 3.37 -11.30
C GLN A 87 13.81 2.73 -10.90
N GLU A 88 13.74 2.10 -9.74
CA GLU A 88 12.50 1.51 -9.22
C GLU A 88 11.45 2.57 -8.91
N VAL A 89 11.82 3.64 -8.18
CA VAL A 89 10.92 4.75 -7.86
C VAL A 89 10.42 5.43 -9.13
N LEU A 90 11.30 5.71 -10.09
CA LEU A 90 10.93 6.28 -11.39
C LEU A 90 10.15 5.30 -12.25
N GLY A 91 10.40 4.00 -12.14
CA GLY A 91 9.66 2.95 -12.84
C GLY A 91 8.20 2.89 -12.39
N ASN A 92 7.98 3.00 -11.08
CA ASN A 92 6.67 2.96 -10.43
C ASN A 92 5.93 4.30 -10.46
N ALA A 93 6.57 5.39 -10.88
CA ALA A 93 5.92 6.69 -11.01
C ALA A 93 4.93 6.70 -12.19
N GLU A 94 3.66 6.99 -11.90
CA GLU A 94 2.57 6.97 -12.90
C GLU A 94 2.65 8.11 -13.93
N GLU A 95 3.23 9.26 -13.56
CA GLU A 95 3.36 10.42 -14.44
C GLU A 95 4.77 11.01 -14.36
N LYS A 96 5.40 11.14 -15.52
CA LYS A 96 6.78 11.62 -15.68
C LYS A 96 6.73 12.92 -16.45
N ILE A 97 6.85 14.06 -15.76
CA ILE A 97 6.89 15.36 -16.42
C ILE A 97 8.36 15.65 -16.77
N MET A 98 8.69 15.53 -18.05
CA MET A 98 10.00 15.94 -18.57
C MET A 98 9.93 17.41 -18.98
N ILE A 99 10.65 18.27 -18.26
CA ILE A 99 10.79 19.68 -18.65
C ILE A 99 11.92 19.76 -19.67
N GLN A 100 11.59 20.10 -20.93
CA GLN A 100 12.61 20.34 -21.96
C GLN A 100 13.35 21.66 -21.67
N PRO A 101 14.64 21.79 -22.05
CA PRO A 101 15.40 22.99 -21.78
C PRO A 101 14.80 24.17 -22.55
N SER A 102 14.63 25.30 -21.88
CA SER A 102 14.59 26.60 -22.56
C SER A 102 15.98 26.92 -23.09
N GLU A 103 16.06 27.69 -24.18
CA GLU A 103 17.27 27.94 -24.99
C GLU A 103 18.50 28.48 -24.22
N ASP A 104 18.38 28.85 -22.94
CA ASP A 104 19.44 29.42 -22.09
C ASP A 104 20.31 28.41 -21.31
N GLY A 105 20.38 27.14 -21.73
CA GLY A 105 21.38 26.20 -21.21
C GLY A 105 21.25 25.79 -19.73
N GLN A 106 20.09 26.01 -19.12
CA GLN A 106 19.86 25.67 -17.71
C GLN A 106 19.42 24.20 -17.52
N ARG A 107 19.77 23.64 -16.35
CA ARG A 107 19.64 22.22 -15.97
C ARG A 107 18.29 21.60 -16.33
N ARG A 108 18.33 20.37 -16.85
CA ARG A 108 17.16 19.49 -16.96
C ARG A 108 16.67 19.13 -15.56
N GLU A 109 15.55 19.70 -15.13
CA GLU A 109 14.83 19.27 -13.94
C GLU A 109 13.82 18.18 -14.32
N ILE A 110 13.99 16.97 -13.78
CA ILE A 110 12.97 15.91 -13.85
C ILE A 110 12.10 16.03 -12.60
N ARG A 111 10.83 16.41 -12.77
CA ARG A 111 9.86 16.47 -11.67
C ARG A 111 9.01 15.21 -11.71
N VAL A 112 9.06 14.47 -10.61
CA VAL A 112 8.36 13.18 -10.46
C VAL A 112 7.29 13.38 -9.41
N LEU A 113 6.03 13.22 -9.80
CA LEU A 113 4.92 13.18 -8.87
C LEU A 113 4.80 11.76 -8.34
N ILE A 114 5.42 11.51 -7.20
CA ILE A 114 5.24 10.28 -6.45
C ILE A 114 3.96 10.47 -5.64
N ASN A 115 2.98 9.56 -5.78
CA ASN A 115 1.70 9.56 -5.06
C ASN A 115 0.60 10.47 -5.65
N ARG A 116 0.13 10.18 -6.88
CA ARG A 116 -1.13 10.74 -7.39
C ARG A 116 -2.31 9.94 -6.82
N ASP A 117 -3.38 10.63 -6.43
CA ASP A 117 -4.62 9.99 -5.97
C ASP A 117 -5.14 9.02 -7.06
N PRO A 118 -5.29 7.71 -6.79
CA PRO A 118 -5.80 6.73 -7.76
C PRO A 118 -7.22 7.06 -8.25
N GLN A 119 -7.97 7.91 -7.54
CA GLN A 119 -9.28 8.41 -7.97
C GLN A 119 -9.19 9.43 -9.11
N ALA A 120 -8.04 10.09 -9.32
CA ALA A 120 -7.86 11.05 -10.40
C ALA A 120 -8.01 10.38 -11.78
N LYS A 121 -7.50 9.16 -11.94
CA LYS A 121 -7.59 8.39 -13.19
C LYS A 121 -9.03 7.97 -13.51
N ARG A 122 -9.86 7.71 -12.49
CA ARG A 122 -11.29 7.38 -12.63
C ARG A 122 -12.11 8.60 -13.07
N ARG A 123 -11.85 9.76 -12.45
CA ARG A 123 -12.52 11.04 -12.81
C ARG A 123 -12.18 11.52 -14.22
N SER A 124 -10.92 11.35 -14.66
CA SER A 124 -10.51 11.70 -16.03
C SER A 124 -11.15 10.81 -17.11
N ALA A 125 -11.43 9.54 -16.80
CA ALA A 125 -12.12 8.63 -17.70
C ALA A 125 -13.63 8.93 -17.81
N GLU A 126 -14.27 9.38 -16.72
CA GLU A 126 -15.69 9.76 -16.70
C GLU A 126 -15.96 11.09 -17.43
N GLN A 127 -15.04 12.05 -17.38
CA GLN A 127 -15.18 13.34 -18.07
C GLN A 127 -14.99 13.26 -19.59
N GLN A 128 -14.28 12.25 -20.11
CA GLN A 128 -14.12 12.04 -21.56
C GLN A 128 -15.34 11.36 -22.21
N GLY A 129 -16.18 10.66 -21.43
CA GLY A 129 -17.43 10.06 -21.92
C GLY A 129 -18.59 11.05 -22.07
N THR A 130 -18.55 12.19 -21.37
CA THR A 130 -19.64 13.18 -21.37
C THR A 130 -19.50 14.29 -22.42
N SER A 131 -18.39 14.33 -23.18
CA SER A 131 -18.19 15.32 -24.26
C SER A 131 -18.45 14.76 -25.67
N SER A 132 -18.97 13.54 -25.79
CA SER A 132 -19.46 12.98 -27.06
C SER A 132 -20.90 12.50 -26.92
N ARG A 133 -21.81 13.45 -26.64
CA ARG A 133 -23.23 13.38 -27.00
C ARG A 133 -23.74 14.77 -27.33
#